data_AF-A0A382HG53-F1
#
_entry.id   AF-A0A382HG53-F1
#
_cell.length_a   1.000
_cell.length_b   1.000
_cell.length_c   1.000
_cell.angle_alpha   90.00
_cell.angle_beta   90.00
_cell.angle_gamma   90.00
#
_symmetry.space_group_name_H-M   'P 1'
#
loop_
_entity.id
_entity.type
_entity.pdbx_description
1 polymer ?
#
loop_
_entity_poly.entity_id
_entity_poly.type
_entity_poly.pdbx_seq_one_letter_code
_entity_poly.pdbx_strand_id
1 'polypeptide(L)'
;SGTHVYFLESVVRMGNKNDETFFSPSTLLLPSSEGITSEISHNPNAIGYDGLGYVTDAVKTVAVSPSDDGLYIIPTIKTVIDNTYPISRSLYMYLPEEATGYTKDYIDWIYSEEAQSIVEALGFVPVN
;
A
#
# COMPACT_ATOMS: atom_id res chain seq x y z
N SER A 1 -0.87 7.52 -9.97
CA SER A 1 -0.25 6.86 -8.81
C SER A 1 -0.62 5.39 -8.80
N GLY A 2 0.31 4.48 -8.49
CA GLY A 2 -0.01 3.05 -8.35
C GLY A 2 -1.01 2.79 -7.21
N THR A 3 -0.95 3.57 -6.13
CA THR A 3 -1.89 3.48 -5.00
C THR A 3 -3.31 3.86 -5.42
N HIS A 4 -3.45 4.92 -6.23
CA HIS A 4 -4.74 5.34 -6.79
C HIS A 4 -5.41 4.24 -7.61
N VAL A 5 -4.67 3.63 -8.54
CA VAL A 5 -5.20 2.55 -9.39
C VAL A 5 -5.61 1.34 -8.54
N TYR A 6 -4.75 0.92 -7.61
CA TYR A 6 -5.06 -0.20 -6.73
C TYR A 6 -6.28 0.06 -5.85
N PHE A 7 -6.41 1.25 -5.25
CA PHE A 7 -7.57 1.58 -4.42
C PHE A 7 -8.86 1.65 -5.26
N LEU A 8 -8.80 2.21 -6.47
CA LEU A 8 -9.92 2.23 -7.40
C LEU A 8 -10.38 0.81 -7.74
N GLU A 9 -9.45 -0.08 -8.10
CA GLU A 9 -9.78 -1.44 -8.53
C GLU A 9 -10.20 -2.34 -7.37
N SER A 10 -9.45 -2.34 -6.27
CA SER A 10 -9.64 -3.27 -5.16
C SER A 10 -10.68 -2.81 -4.14
N VAL A 11 -10.88 -1.50 -3.98
CA VAL A 11 -11.79 -0.96 -2.94
C VAL A 11 -13.03 -0.33 -3.56
N VAL A 12 -12.88 0.60 -4.51
CA VAL A 12 -14.05 1.27 -5.10
C VAL A 12 -14.87 0.31 -5.98
N ARG A 13 -14.19 -0.53 -6.75
CA ARG A 13 -14.80 -1.49 -7.68
C ARG A 13 -14.86 -2.91 -7.14
N MET A 14 -14.35 -3.16 -5.92
CA MET A 14 -14.37 -4.47 -5.26
C MET A 14 -13.82 -5.61 -6.16
N GLY A 15 -12.82 -5.32 -7.00
CA GLY A 15 -12.22 -6.27 -7.93
C GLY A 15 -13.03 -6.55 -9.22
N ASN A 16 -14.19 -5.92 -9.40
CA ASN A 16 -15.00 -6.09 -10.61
C ASN A 16 -14.45 -5.27 -11.78
N LYS A 17 -13.88 -5.95 -12.78
CA LYS A 17 -13.27 -5.33 -13.97
C LYS A 17 -14.26 -4.61 -14.88
N ASN A 18 -15.56 -4.93 -14.79
CA ASN A 18 -16.61 -4.31 -15.57
C ASN A 18 -17.30 -3.18 -14.80
N ASP A 19 -16.92 -2.93 -13.55
CA ASP A 19 -17.46 -1.83 -12.77
C ASP A 19 -16.80 -0.52 -13.19
N GLU A 20 -17.63 0.42 -13.64
CA GLU A 20 -17.19 1.74 -14.10
C GLU A 20 -17.21 2.79 -12.96
N THR A 21 -17.62 2.41 -11.76
CA THR A 21 -17.64 3.28 -10.58
C THR A 21 -16.29 3.98 -10.42
N PHE A 22 -16.37 5.27 -10.14
CA PHE A 22 -15.23 6.14 -9.94
C PHE A 22 -15.39 6.92 -8.64
N PHE A 23 -14.32 7.56 -8.20
CA PHE A 23 -14.35 8.44 -7.04
C PHE A 23 -15.41 9.54 -7.19
N SER A 24 -15.94 10.03 -6.05
CA SER A 24 -16.85 11.17 -6.05
C SER A 24 -16.23 12.36 -6.82
N PRO A 25 -17.01 13.12 -7.61
CA PRO A 25 -16.53 14.35 -8.26
C PRO A 25 -15.98 15.39 -7.29
N SER A 26 -16.38 15.32 -6.00
CA SER A 26 -15.89 16.19 -4.93
C SER A 26 -14.60 15.70 -4.26
N THR A 27 -14.02 14.59 -4.72
CA THR A 27 -12.78 14.04 -4.15
C THR A 27 -11.62 14.99 -4.42
N LEU A 28 -10.91 15.39 -3.37
CA LEU A 28 -9.65 16.12 -3.52
C LEU A 28 -8.55 15.14 -3.95
N LEU A 29 -8.02 15.32 -5.16
CA LEU A 29 -6.93 14.50 -5.69
C LEU A 29 -5.58 15.15 -5.39
N LEU A 30 -4.78 14.50 -4.55
CA LEU A 30 -3.46 14.99 -4.15
C LEU A 30 -2.35 14.21 -4.87
N PRO A 31 -1.24 14.88 -5.23
CA PRO A 31 -0.21 14.28 -6.08
C PRO A 31 0.74 13.32 -5.35
N SER A 32 0.76 13.32 -4.00
CA SER A 32 1.66 12.49 -3.20
C SER A 32 1.05 12.02 -1.88
N SER A 33 1.63 10.97 -1.31
CA SER A 33 1.32 10.41 0.02
C SER A 33 1.49 11.44 1.14
N GLU A 34 2.56 12.23 1.09
CA GLU A 34 2.81 13.32 2.04
C GLU A 34 1.72 14.40 1.95
N GLY A 35 1.25 14.70 0.74
CA GLY A 35 0.13 15.60 0.52
C GLY A 35 -1.15 15.08 1.19
N ILE A 36 -1.47 13.80 1.01
CA ILE A 36 -2.63 13.14 1.63
C ILE A 36 -2.52 13.19 3.16
N THR A 37 -1.36 12.81 3.71
CA THR A 37 -1.09 12.86 5.15
C THR A 37 -1.20 14.29 5.70
N SER A 38 -0.69 15.28 4.98
CA SER A 38 -0.79 16.69 5.35
C SER A 38 -2.25 17.16 5.37
N GLU A 39 -3.06 16.80 4.37
CA GLU A 39 -4.48 17.19 4.34
C GLU A 39 -5.25 16.54 5.51
N ILE A 40 -5.09 15.23 5.72
CA ILE A 40 -5.81 14.52 6.79
C ILE A 40 -5.43 15.05 8.18
N SER A 41 -4.16 15.39 8.40
CA SER A 41 -3.71 15.91 9.70
C SER A 41 -4.24 17.32 10.03
N HIS A 42 -4.56 18.14 9.02
CA HIS A 42 -5.13 19.48 9.22
C HIS A 42 -6.65 19.54 9.08
N ASN A 43 -7.29 18.46 8.61
CA ASN A 43 -8.72 18.39 8.37
C ASN A 43 -9.35 17.18 9.08
N PRO A 44 -9.96 17.38 10.27
CA PRO A 44 -10.49 16.26 11.07
C PRO A 44 -11.69 15.54 10.41
N ASN A 45 -12.26 16.10 9.33
CA ASN A 45 -13.34 15.48 8.57
C ASN A 45 -12.85 14.74 7.32
N ALA A 46 -11.55 14.77 7.03
CA ALA A 46 -10.97 14.11 5.86
C ALA A 46 -10.73 12.62 6.13
N ILE A 47 -10.91 11.82 5.07
CA ILE A 47 -10.45 10.44 4.98
C ILE A 47 -9.72 10.28 3.65
N GLY A 48 -8.63 9.54 3.65
CA GLY A 48 -7.87 9.22 2.46
C GLY A 48 -7.27 7.83 2.54
N TYR A 49 -6.55 7.45 1.50
CA TYR A 49 -5.84 6.19 1.40
C TYR A 49 -4.36 6.47 1.13
N ASP A 50 -3.49 5.66 1.73
CA ASP A 50 -2.05 5.76 1.53
C ASP A 50 -1.38 4.38 1.62
N GLY A 51 -0.13 4.28 1.17
CA GLY A 51 0.70 3.12 1.37
C GLY A 51 1.16 3.01 2.83
N LEU A 52 1.21 1.79 3.36
CA LEU A 52 1.55 1.53 4.77
C LEU A 52 2.89 2.17 5.19
N GLY A 53 3.89 2.19 4.30
CA GLY A 53 5.20 2.80 4.56
C GLY A 53 5.21 4.33 4.69
N TYR A 54 4.09 5.00 4.39
CA TYR A 54 3.94 6.46 4.54
C TYR A 54 3.14 6.85 5.79
N VAL A 55 2.59 5.87 6.52
CA VAL A 55 1.80 6.13 7.73
C VAL A 55 2.72 6.63 8.84
N THR A 56 2.32 7.73 9.47
CA THR A 56 2.98 8.31 10.64
C THR A 56 1.95 8.55 11.76
N ASP A 57 2.41 8.92 12.95
CA ASP A 57 1.54 9.27 14.08
C ASP A 57 0.66 10.51 13.84
N ALA A 58 0.87 11.23 12.74
CA ALA A 58 0.03 12.37 12.35
C ALA A 58 -1.36 11.97 11.84
N VAL A 59 -1.58 10.69 11.54
CA VAL A 59 -2.84 10.16 11.02
C VAL A 59 -3.24 8.88 11.75
N LYS A 60 -4.54 8.58 11.74
CA LYS A 60 -5.10 7.36 12.34
C LYS A 60 -5.42 6.35 11.24
N THR A 61 -4.94 5.11 11.38
CA THR A 61 -5.35 4.00 10.52
C THR A 61 -6.72 3.45 10.92
N VAL A 62 -7.46 2.94 9.94
CA VAL A 62 -8.79 2.36 10.11
C VAL A 62 -8.71 0.86 9.88
N ALA A 63 -9.30 0.07 10.79
CA ALA A 63 -9.44 -1.36 10.61
C ALA A 63 -10.49 -1.65 9.53
N VAL A 64 -10.21 -2.60 8.65
CA VAL A 64 -11.13 -3.01 7.57
C VAL A 64 -11.48 -4.48 7.70
N SER A 65 -12.65 -4.85 7.19
CA SER A 65 -13.09 -6.24 7.10
C SER A 65 -13.35 -6.59 5.64
N PRO A 66 -12.95 -7.79 5.16
CA PRO A 66 -13.36 -8.29 3.85
C PRO A 66 -14.82 -8.81 3.82
N SER A 67 -15.48 -8.91 4.99
CA SER A 67 -16.78 -9.54 5.19
C SER A 67 -17.60 -8.87 6.28
N ASP A 68 -18.92 -9.10 6.30
CA ASP A 68 -19.83 -8.58 7.34
C ASP A 68 -19.86 -9.45 8.61
N ASP A 69 -18.81 -10.25 8.87
CA ASP A 69 -18.70 -11.15 10.03
C ASP A 69 -18.24 -10.46 11.32
N GLY A 70 -17.90 -9.16 11.24
CA GLY A 70 -17.46 -8.34 12.35
C GLY A 70 -15.97 -8.47 12.69
N LEU A 71 -15.16 -9.17 11.88
CA LEU A 71 -13.71 -9.25 12.07
C LEU A 71 -12.98 -8.11 11.34
N TYR A 72 -12.57 -7.10 12.10
CA TYR A 72 -11.83 -5.96 11.57
C TYR A 72 -10.32 -6.11 11.81
N ILE A 73 -9.52 -5.97 10.74
CA ILE A 73 -8.07 -6.11 10.77
C ILE A 73 -7.43 -4.74 10.58
N ILE A 74 -6.50 -4.38 11.48
CA ILE A 74 -5.69 -3.15 11.38
C ILE A 74 -4.52 -3.40 10.41
N PRO A 75 -4.16 -2.42 9.55
CA PRO A 75 -2.97 -2.55 8.70
C PRO A 75 -1.70 -2.50 9.55
N THR A 76 -0.93 -3.59 9.54
CA THR A 76 0.41 -3.69 10.12
C THR A 76 1.31 -4.51 9.20
N ILE A 77 2.64 -4.42 9.36
CA ILE A 77 3.57 -5.29 8.62
C ILE A 77 3.18 -6.76 8.83
N LYS A 78 2.92 -7.16 10.08
CA LYS A 78 2.50 -8.54 10.42
C LYS A 78 1.25 -8.98 9.66
N THR A 79 0.19 -8.17 9.68
CA THR A 79 -1.10 -8.54 9.06
C THR A 79 -1.05 -8.52 7.54
N VAL A 80 -0.10 -7.80 6.95
CA VAL A 80 0.17 -7.87 5.50
C VAL A 80 0.93 -9.16 5.17
N ILE A 81 1.97 -9.50 5.93
CA ILE A 81 2.77 -10.73 5.72
C ILE A 81 1.92 -11.98 5.84
N ASP A 82 1.07 -12.07 6.87
CA ASP A 82 0.21 -13.24 7.09
C ASP A 82 -1.06 -13.25 6.22
N ASN A 83 -1.20 -12.28 5.31
CA ASN A 83 -2.33 -12.10 4.39
C ASN A 83 -3.70 -11.93 5.07
N THR A 84 -3.74 -11.54 6.36
CA THR A 84 -5.00 -11.24 7.06
C THR A 84 -5.55 -9.86 6.73
N TYR A 85 -4.71 -8.90 6.37
CA TYR A 85 -5.15 -7.57 5.94
C TYR A 85 -5.55 -7.59 4.45
N PRO A 86 -6.80 -7.25 4.10
CA PRO A 86 -7.35 -7.51 2.76
C PRO A 86 -6.92 -6.51 1.68
N ILE A 87 -6.33 -5.37 2.07
CA ILE A 87 -5.95 -4.29 1.14
C ILE A 87 -4.42 -4.22 1.10
N SER A 88 -3.80 -5.17 0.40
CA SER A 88 -2.36 -5.25 0.21
C SER A 88 -1.99 -5.74 -1.20
N ARG A 89 -0.79 -5.37 -1.66
CA ARG A 89 -0.26 -5.81 -2.94
C ARG A 89 1.25 -5.97 -2.85
N SER A 90 1.78 -6.92 -3.62
CA SER A 90 3.22 -7.04 -3.82
C SER A 90 3.76 -5.87 -4.65
N LEU A 91 5.00 -5.48 -4.38
CA LEU A 91 5.77 -4.59 -5.24
C LEU A 91 6.63 -5.48 -6.16
N TYR A 92 6.44 -5.32 -7.46
CA TYR A 92 7.14 -6.11 -8.46
C TYR A 92 8.26 -5.29 -9.11
N MET A 93 9.40 -5.94 -9.29
CA MET A 93 10.44 -5.50 -10.23
C MET A 93 10.35 -6.37 -11.47
N TYR A 94 10.25 -5.73 -12.64
CA TYR A 94 10.23 -6.43 -13.92
C TYR A 94 11.64 -6.48 -14.49
N LEU A 95 12.09 -7.70 -14.79
CA LEU A 95 13.45 -7.98 -15.27
C LEU A 95 13.38 -8.74 -16.60
N PRO A 96 14.44 -8.69 -17.42
CA PRO A 96 14.66 -9.67 -18.47
C PRO A 96 14.69 -11.09 -17.90
N GLU A 97 14.38 -12.09 -18.74
CA GLU A 97 14.31 -13.51 -18.34
C GLU A 97 15.58 -13.99 -17.61
N GLU A 98 16.74 -13.50 -18.04
CA GLU A 98 18.01 -13.68 -17.31
C GLU A 98 18.61 -12.33 -16.93
N ALA A 99 18.63 -12.03 -15.63
CA ALA A 99 19.41 -10.92 -15.09
C ALA A 99 20.90 -11.30 -15.08
N THR A 100 21.75 -10.41 -15.61
CA THR A 100 23.21 -10.63 -15.66
C THR A 100 23.97 -9.36 -15.23
N GLY A 101 25.25 -9.54 -14.86
CA GLY A 101 26.11 -8.45 -14.40
C GLY A 101 25.51 -7.68 -13.22
N TYR A 102 25.67 -6.36 -13.25
CA TYR A 102 25.20 -5.47 -12.19
C TYR A 102 23.70 -5.59 -11.87
N THR A 103 22.87 -5.97 -12.85
CA THR A 103 21.44 -6.20 -12.62
C THR A 103 21.22 -7.40 -11.70
N LYS A 104 21.97 -8.50 -11.92
CA LYS A 104 21.90 -9.67 -11.04
C LYS A 104 22.41 -9.33 -9.64
N ASP A 105 23.56 -8.66 -9.55
CA ASP A 105 24.16 -8.28 -8.26
C ASP A 105 23.19 -7.42 -7.44
N TYR A 106 22.49 -6.49 -8.08
CA TYR A 106 21.49 -5.64 -7.42
C TYR A 106 20.27 -6.44 -6.94
N ILE A 107 19.75 -7.36 -7.75
CA ILE A 107 18.60 -8.20 -7.36
C ILE A 107 18.97 -9.14 -6.23
N ASP A 108 20.15 -9.77 -6.29
CA ASP A 108 20.65 -10.60 -5.20
C ASP A 108 20.83 -9.79 -3.91
N TRP A 109 21.32 -8.53 -4.01
CA TRP A 109 21.41 -7.62 -2.86
C TRP A 109 20.04 -7.24 -2.29
N ILE A 110 19.03 -6.97 -3.13
CA ILE A 110 17.69 -6.62 -2.63
C ILE A 110 17.09 -7.74 -1.77
N TYR A 111 17.41 -9.02 -2.05
CA TYR A 111 16.98 -10.15 -1.23
C TYR A 111 17.84 -10.40 0.02
N SER A 112 18.95 -9.67 0.21
CA SER A 112 19.82 -9.82 1.37
C SER A 112 19.16 -9.32 2.67
N GLU A 113 19.63 -9.83 3.81
CA GLU A 113 19.17 -9.37 5.13
C GLU A 113 19.39 -7.86 5.34
N GLU A 114 20.49 -7.32 4.81
CA GLU A 114 20.79 -5.89 4.87
C GLU A 114 19.70 -5.07 4.16
N ALA A 115 19.39 -5.41 2.91
CA ALA A 115 18.38 -4.68 2.14
C ALA A 115 16.99 -4.83 2.75
N GLN A 116 16.62 -6.00 3.24
CA GLN A 116 15.32 -6.21 3.89
C GLN A 116 15.19 -5.47 5.22
N SER A 117 16.29 -5.33 5.98
CA SER A 117 16.30 -4.49 7.18
C SER A 117 16.04 -3.02 6.85
N ILE A 118 16.53 -2.54 5.70
CA ILE A 118 16.24 -1.18 5.21
C ILE A 118 14.75 -1.05 4.85
N VAL A 119 14.17 -2.04 4.19
CA VAL A 119 12.73 -2.07 3.83
C VAL A 119 11.87 -1.94 5.08
N GLU A 120 12.15 -2.75 6.11
CA GLU A 120 11.42 -2.71 7.38
C GLU A 120 11.61 -1.37 8.11
N ALA A 121 12.84 -0.84 8.15
CA ALA A 121 13.13 0.46 8.77
C ALA A 121 12.41 1.63 8.09
N LEU A 122 12.13 1.52 6.79
CA LEU A 122 11.31 2.48 6.02
C LEU A 122 9.80 2.25 6.18
N GLY A 123 9.37 1.28 7.01
CA GLY A 123 7.96 0.97 7.25
C GLY A 123 7.30 0.14 6.16
N PHE A 124 8.07 -0.39 5.21
CA PHE A 124 7.58 -1.30 4.18
C PHE A 124 7.62 -2.76 4.65
N VAL A 125 6.91 -3.61 3.93
CA VAL A 125 6.80 -5.03 4.25
C VAL A 125 7.94 -5.79 3.56
N PRO A 126 8.85 -6.43 4.32
CA PRO A 126 9.92 -7.24 3.75
C PRO A 126 9.37 -8.51 3.10
N VAL A 127 10.17 -9.12 2.22
CA VAL A 127 9.80 -10.34 1.45
C VAL A 127 10.42 -11.63 2.00
N ASN A 128 11.16 -11.54 3.10
CA ASN A 128 11.89 -12.63 3.75
C ASN A 128 11.29 -12.96 5.13
#